data_AF-A0A7V0JDE9-F1
#
_entry.id   AF-A0A7V0JDE9-F1
#
_cell.length_a   1.000
_cell.length_b   1.000
_cell.length_c   1.000
_cell.angle_alpha   90.00
_cell.angle_beta   90.00
_cell.angle_gamma   90.00
#
_symmetry.space_group_name_H-M   'P 1'
#
loop_
_entity.id
_entity.type
_entity.pdbx_description
1 polymer ?
#
loop_
_entity_poly.entity_id
_entity_poly.type
_entity_poly.pdbx_seq_one_letter_code
_entity_poly.pdbx_strand_id
1 'polypeptide(L)' 'QYLVKGSELMGYVPLSDQAVSVEYDDEGDVAFFEGHSLFVKLDKGMFVIFFPEDLHMPGIGDGDPVRKVVVKVKI' A
#
# COMPACT_ATOMS: atom_id res chain seq x y z
N GLN A 1 -3.96 3.03 -6.05
CA GLN A 1 -5.13 3.06 -5.16
C GLN A 1 -5.74 4.45 -5.15
N TYR A 2 -7.08 4.60 -5.21
CA TYR A 2 -7.81 5.87 -5.24
C TYR A 2 -8.78 6.00 -4.05
N LEU A 3 -8.76 7.14 -3.36
CA LEU A 3 -9.60 7.41 -2.18
C LEU A 3 -10.93 8.06 -2.57
N VAL A 4 -12.03 7.32 -2.40
CA VAL A 4 -13.40 7.77 -2.71
C VAL A 4 -14.02 8.54 -1.54
N LYS A 5 -13.72 8.13 -0.30
CA LYS A 5 -14.21 8.73 0.94
C LYS A 5 -13.19 8.52 2.06
N GLY A 6 -13.07 9.52 2.94
CA GLY A 6 -12.21 9.46 4.12
C GLY A 6 -10.79 9.92 3.85
N SER A 7 -9.91 9.59 4.78
CA SER A 7 -8.46 9.78 4.69
C SER A 7 -7.78 8.53 5.23
N GLU A 8 -6.64 8.15 4.65
CA GLU A 8 -5.76 7.09 5.19
C GLU A 8 -4.30 7.53 5.13
N LEU A 9 -3.48 7.02 6.05
CA LEU A 9 -2.03 7.01 5.92
C LEU A 9 -1.63 5.73 5.17
N MET A 10 -0.69 5.87 4.24
CA MET A 10 -0.04 4.76 3.54
C MET A 10 1.41 4.72 4.00
N GLY A 11 1.84 3.60 4.58
CA GLY A 11 3.27 3.32 4.69
C GLY A 11 3.84 3.08 3.28
N TYR A 12 5.01 3.63 3.00
CA TYR A 12 5.74 3.45 1.74
C TYR A 12 7.25 3.35 1.99
N VAL A 13 7.90 2.42 1.29
CA VAL A 13 9.36 2.33 1.17
C VAL A 13 9.72 1.60 -0.14
N PRO A 14 10.74 2.04 -0.88
CA PRO A 14 11.27 1.25 -2.00
C PRO A 14 11.87 -0.07 -1.50
N LEU A 15 11.61 -1.15 -2.21
CA LEU A 15 12.20 -2.46 -1.93
C LEU A 15 13.73 -2.39 -2.06
N SER A 16 14.43 -2.82 -1.02
CA SER A 16 15.88 -2.97 -0.97
C SER A 16 16.27 -4.28 -0.26
N ASP A 17 16.52 -4.21 1.03
CA ASP A 17 17.09 -5.22 1.90
C ASP A 17 16.15 -5.54 3.08
N GLN A 18 14.89 -5.15 2.97
CA GLN A 18 13.85 -5.50 3.95
C GLN A 18 13.74 -7.03 4.05
N ALA A 19 13.57 -7.53 5.27
CA ALA A 19 13.44 -8.96 5.52
C ALA A 19 12.11 -9.46 4.99
N VAL A 20 12.13 -10.58 4.25
CA VAL A 20 10.92 -11.26 3.79
C VAL A 20 10.24 -11.90 5.00
N SER A 21 8.99 -11.50 5.25
CA SER A 21 8.12 -12.07 6.29
C SER A 21 7.31 -13.24 5.73
N VAL A 22 6.83 -13.10 4.49
CA VAL A 22 6.12 -14.14 3.75
C VAL A 22 6.64 -14.11 2.32
N GLU A 23 7.12 -15.25 1.86
CA GLU A 23 7.60 -15.44 0.49
C GLU A 23 6.53 -15.12 -0.55
N TYR A 24 6.99 -14.84 -1.76
CA TYR A 24 6.10 -14.51 -2.86
C TYR A 24 5.19 -15.67 -3.24
N ASP A 25 3.91 -15.36 -3.44
CA ASP A 25 2.87 -16.28 -3.89
C ASP A 25 2.34 -15.87 -5.29
N ASP A 26 2.49 -16.78 -6.24
CA ASP A 26 2.03 -16.59 -7.63
C ASP A 26 0.51 -16.50 -7.75
N GLU A 27 -0.26 -17.18 -6.89
CA GLU A 27 -1.72 -17.16 -6.95
C GLU A 27 -2.28 -15.82 -6.46
N GLY A 28 -1.69 -15.28 -5.38
CA GLY A 28 -2.08 -14.02 -4.76
C GLY A 28 -1.42 -12.76 -5.34
N ASP A 29 -0.38 -12.88 -6.17
CA ASP A 29 0.44 -11.75 -6.65
C ASP A 29 0.91 -10.86 -5.48
N VAL A 30 1.53 -11.51 -4.47
CA VAL A 30 1.86 -10.85 -3.20
C VAL A 30 3.07 -11.49 -2.50
N ALA A 31 3.88 -10.65 -1.85
CA ALA A 31 4.88 -11.01 -0.84
C ALA A 31 4.75 -10.02 0.33
N PHE A 32 5.20 -10.41 1.52
CA PHE A 32 5.18 -9.54 2.70
C PHE A 32 6.58 -9.37 3.29
N PHE A 33 6.86 -8.17 3.79
CA PHE A 33 8.17 -7.77 4.28
C PHE A 33 8.07 -7.08 5.64
N GLU A 34 9.14 -7.14 6.41
CA GLU A 34 9.33 -6.37 7.64
C GLU A 34 10.22 -5.16 7.38
N GLY A 35 9.85 -4.00 7.95
CA GLY A 35 10.68 -2.80 7.83
C GLY A 35 10.01 -1.53 8.30
N HIS A 36 10.79 -0.45 8.34
CA HIS A 36 10.28 0.90 8.57
C HIS A 36 9.76 1.50 7.26
N SER A 37 8.75 2.36 7.36
CA SER A 37 8.18 3.08 6.22
C SER A 37 7.99 4.55 6.53
N LEU A 38 8.00 5.36 5.46
CA LEU A 38 7.50 6.73 5.52
C LEU A 38 6.00 6.72 5.35
N PHE A 39 5.30 7.65 5.97
CA PHE A 39 3.85 7.77 5.85
C PHE A 39 3.45 8.89 4.91
N VAL A 40 2.61 8.55 3.94
CA VAL A 40 1.97 9.50 3.04
C VAL A 40 0.49 9.56 3.37
N LYS A 41 -0.03 10.76 3.60
CA LYS A 41 -1.46 10.96 3.80
C LYS A 41 -2.18 11.06 2.45
N LEU A 42 -3.23 10.26 2.28
CA LEU A 42 -4.15 10.34 1.16
C LEU A 42 -5.52 10.78 1.64
N ASP A 43 -5.95 11.96 1.19
CA ASP A 43 -7.30 12.46 1.40
C ASP A 43 -8.22 12.06 0.22
N LYS A 44 -9.54 12.19 0.41
CA LYS A 44 -10.54 11.99 -0.64
C LYS A 44 -10.14 12.70 -1.95
N GLY A 45 -10.22 11.98 -3.06
CA GLY A 45 -9.90 12.49 -4.39
C GLY A 45 -8.45 12.26 -4.80
N MET A 46 -7.58 11.88 -3.87
CA MET A 46 -6.19 11.53 -4.17
C MET A 46 -6.06 10.08 -4.63
N PHE A 47 -5.01 9.81 -5.40
CA PHE A 47 -4.58 8.46 -5.74
C PHE A 47 -3.06 8.35 -5.63
N VAL A 48 -2.62 7.11 -5.47
CA VAL A 48 -1.21 6.70 -5.51
C VAL A 48 -1.06 5.52 -6.48
N ILE A 49 0.08 5.42 -7.15
CA ILE A 49 0.47 4.28 -7.96
C ILE A 49 1.63 3.61 -7.26
N PHE A 50 1.56 2.28 -7.11
CA PHE A 50 2.64 1.46 -6.58
C PHE A 50 3.08 0.48 -7.68
N PHE A 51 4.38 0.46 -7.96
CA PHE A 51 5.04 -0.52 -8.80
C PHE A 51 5.39 -1.78 -7.97
N PRO A 52 5.79 -2.90 -8.60
CA PRO A 52 6.15 -4.12 -7.86
C PRO A 52 7.23 -3.91 -6.80
N GLU A 53 8.14 -2.96 -7.01
CA GLU A 53 9.22 -2.62 -6.08
C GLU A 53 8.80 -1.62 -5.00
N ASP A 54 7.54 -1.17 -4.97
CA ASP A 54 7.03 -0.25 -3.96
C ASP A 54 6.35 -1.02 -2.83
N LEU A 55 7.10 -1.26 -1.75
CA LEU A 55 6.50 -1.82 -0.54
C LEU A 55 5.55 -0.79 0.07
N HIS A 56 4.32 -1.22 0.32
CA HIS A 56 3.27 -0.32 0.80
C HIS A 56 2.39 -0.97 1.87
N MET A 57 2.01 -0.16 2.85
CA MET A 57 1.21 -0.58 4.02
C MET A 57 -0.06 0.28 4.09
N PRO A 58 -1.16 -0.17 3.44
CA PRO A 58 -2.42 0.58 3.41
C PRO A 58 -3.27 0.42 4.67
N GLY A 59 -4.32 1.25 4.81
CA GLY A 59 -5.37 1.06 5.81
C GLY A 59 -5.05 1.61 7.20
N ILE A 60 -4.12 2.54 7.33
CA ILE A 60 -3.75 3.16 8.61
C ILE A 60 -4.60 4.42 8.81
N GLY A 61 -5.28 4.53 9.95
CA GLY A 61 -6.08 5.71 10.30
C GLY A 61 -6.72 5.59 11.69
N ASP A 62 -7.46 6.63 12.09
CA ASP A 62 -7.97 6.80 13.44
C ASP A 62 -9.36 6.16 13.68
N GLY A 63 -9.76 5.21 12.83
CA GLY A 63 -11.02 4.46 12.95
C GLY A 63 -12.20 5.00 12.13
N ASP A 64 -12.04 6.12 11.43
CA ASP A 64 -13.08 6.65 10.54
C ASP A 64 -13.29 5.75 9.29
N PRO A 65 -14.53 5.56 8.82
CA PRO A 65 -14.80 4.74 7.63
C PRO A 65 -14.18 5.31 6.35
N VAL A 66 -13.26 4.55 5.75
CA VAL A 66 -12.63 4.83 4.45
C VAL A 66 -13.29 3.98 3.35
N ARG A 67 -13.46 4.57 2.16
CA ARG A 67 -13.84 3.84 0.94
C ARG A 67 -12.82 4.13 -0.15
N LYS A 68 -12.26 3.10 -0.76
CA LYS A 68 -11.25 3.21 -1.81
C LYS A 68 -11.43 2.19 -2.93
N VAL A 69 -10.73 2.42 -4.03
CA VAL A 69 -10.64 1.52 -5.18
C VAL A 69 -9.17 1.16 -5.40
N VAL A 70 -8.89 -0.12 -5.52
CA VAL A 70 -7.58 -0.64 -5.95
C VAL A 70 -7.75 -1.15 -7.37
N VAL A 71 -6.95 -0.60 -8.29
CA VAL A 71 -6.91 -1.05 -9.69
C VAL A 71 -5.59 -1.78 -9.87
N LYS A 72 -5.66 -3.04 -10.29
CA LYS A 72 -4.50 -3.87 -10.63
C LYS A 72 -4.29 -3.80 -12.15
N VAL A 73 -3.07 -3.47 -12.57
CA VAL A 73 -2.69 -3.33 -13.99
C VAL A 73 -1.50 -4.24 -14.22
N LYS A 74 -1.59 -5.10 -15.25
CA LYS A 74 -0.48 -5.96 -15.65
C LYS A 74 0.62 -5.13 -16.31
N ILE A 75 1.86 -5.35 -15.89
CA ILE A 75 3.07 -4.77 -16.48
C ILE A 75 3.67 -5.69 -17.55
#